data_AF-A0A251ZB48-F1
#
_entry.id   AF-A0A251ZB48-F1
#
_cell.length_a   1.000
_cell.length_b   1.000
_cell.length_c   1.000
_cell.angle_alpha   90.00
_cell.angle_beta   90.00
_cell.angle_gamma   90.00
#
_symmetry.space_group_name_H-M   'P 1'
#
loop_
_entity.id
_entity.type
_entity.pdbx_description
1 polymer ?
#
loop_
_entity_poly.entity_id
_entity_poly.type
_entity_poly.pdbx_seq_one_letter_code
_entity_poly.pdbx_strand_id
1 'polypeptide(L)'
;MRSIFGYCLALLLLISGLLLAPVKLSAAEVLQVREADLLLIGDQNRTYSVRLACADIIQGQEQNSIAFLRKQLPRRQKVNLMPMGSKDGLLLARVRPLGSSQDLSGLLVENELAKLNQSCIKATKPLEKA
;
A
#
# COMPACT_ATOMS: atom_id res chain seq x y z
N MET A 1 -48.30 -24.93 12.79
CA MET A 1 -48.12 -23.60 12.17
C MET A 1 -47.35 -22.62 13.07
N ARG A 2 -47.70 -22.43 14.36
CA ARG A 2 -46.97 -21.54 15.29
C ARG A 2 -45.47 -21.82 15.43
N SER A 3 -45.06 -23.09 15.52
CA SER A 3 -43.63 -23.43 15.68
C SER A 3 -42.79 -23.14 14.43
N ILE A 4 -43.36 -23.30 13.23
CA ILE A 4 -42.67 -23.02 11.96
C ILE A 4 -42.38 -21.52 11.82
N PHE A 5 -43.33 -20.68 12.23
CA PHE A 5 -43.17 -19.22 12.22
C PHE A 5 -42.06 -18.76 13.19
N GLY A 6 -41.97 -19.38 14.38
CA GLY A 6 -40.90 -19.11 15.34
C GLY A 6 -39.50 -19.46 14.83
N TYR A 7 -39.35 -20.62 14.17
CA TYR A 7 -38.07 -20.99 13.54
C TYR A 7 -37.68 -20.08 12.39
N CYS A 8 -38.65 -19.64 11.58
CA CYS A 8 -38.41 -18.73 10.48
C CYS A 8 -37.95 -17.35 10.97
N LEU A 9 -38.57 -16.83 12.04
CA LEU A 9 -38.17 -15.58 12.67
C LEU A 9 -36.76 -15.68 13.29
N ALA A 10 -36.46 -16.78 13.98
CA ALA A 10 -35.14 -17.01 14.55
C ALA A 10 -34.04 -17.10 13.47
N LEU A 11 -34.32 -17.80 12.37
CA LEU A 11 -33.40 -17.89 11.24
C LEU A 11 -33.15 -16.52 10.59
N LEU A 12 -34.20 -15.72 10.42
CA LEU A 12 -34.11 -14.35 9.90
C LEU A 12 -33.25 -13.45 10.79
N LEU A 13 -33.41 -13.53 12.10
CA LEU A 13 -32.60 -12.77 13.06
C LEU A 13 -31.13 -13.20 13.03
N LEU A 14 -30.87 -14.50 12.91
CA LEU A 14 -29.52 -15.05 12.87
C LEU A 14 -28.78 -14.64 11.57
N ILE A 15 -29.47 -14.71 10.43
CA ILE A 15 -28.98 -14.24 9.15
C ILE A 15 -28.73 -12.72 9.19
N SER A 16 -29.69 -11.94 9.71
CA SER A 16 -29.54 -10.49 9.84
C SER A 16 -28.33 -10.12 10.69
N GLY A 17 -28.11 -10.80 11.83
CA GLY A 17 -26.94 -10.60 12.67
C GLY A 17 -25.62 -10.92 11.95
N LEU A 18 -25.61 -11.94 11.09
CA LEU A 18 -24.42 -12.31 10.32
C LEU A 18 -24.07 -11.30 9.21
N LEU A 19 -25.08 -10.74 8.53
CA LEU A 19 -24.86 -9.72 7.50
C LEU A 19 -24.38 -8.37 8.07
N LEU A 20 -24.69 -8.08 9.33
CA LEU A 20 -24.28 -6.84 10.00
C LEU A 20 -22.88 -6.93 10.63
N ALA A 21 -22.21 -8.08 10.55
CA ALA A 21 -20.87 -8.24 11.09
C ALA A 21 -19.85 -7.40 10.31
N PRO A 22 -19.01 -6.58 10.97
CA PRO A 22 -18.02 -5.76 10.28
C PRO A 22 -16.95 -6.66 9.65
N VAL A 23 -16.89 -6.64 8.32
CA VAL A 23 -15.82 -7.31 7.57
C VAL A 23 -14.56 -6.48 7.69
N LYS A 24 -13.52 -7.04 8.31
CA LYS A 24 -12.19 -6.40 8.36
C LYS A 24 -11.55 -6.50 6.98
N LEU A 25 -11.63 -5.42 6.20
CA LEU A 25 -10.81 -5.25 4.99
C LEU A 25 -9.34 -5.08 5.42
N SER A 26 -8.52 -6.10 5.13
CA SER A 26 -7.08 -6.06 5.36
C SER A 26 -6.41 -5.18 4.31
N ALA A 27 -5.66 -4.19 4.77
CA ALA A 27 -4.78 -3.39 3.94
C ALA A 27 -3.34 -3.79 4.24
N ALA A 28 -2.46 -3.62 3.25
CA ALA A 28 -1.03 -3.75 3.48
C ALA A 28 -0.57 -2.65 4.45
N GLU A 29 0.34 -2.98 5.36
CA GLU A 29 0.87 -2.07 6.38
C GLU A 29 2.38 -1.99 6.25
N VAL A 30 2.93 -0.79 6.36
CA VAL A 30 4.38 -0.64 6.46
C VAL A 30 4.81 -1.07 7.86
N LEU A 31 5.65 -2.12 7.89
CA LEU A 31 6.23 -2.65 9.11
C LEU A 31 7.53 -1.91 9.44
N GLN A 32 8.35 -1.61 8.43
CA GLN A 32 9.65 -0.98 8.61
C GLN A 32 10.13 -0.24 7.35
N VAL A 33 10.85 0.87 7.56
CA VAL A 33 11.70 1.51 6.55
C VAL A 33 13.12 0.98 6.74
N ARG A 34 13.57 0.12 5.81
CA ARG A 34 14.89 -0.54 5.89
C ARG A 34 15.98 0.33 5.29
N GLU A 35 15.71 0.91 4.12
CA GLU A 35 16.62 1.80 3.38
C GLU A 35 15.82 2.98 2.80
N ALA A 36 16.50 3.88 2.10
CA ALA A 36 15.88 5.08 1.51
C ALA A 36 14.82 4.76 0.44
N ASP A 37 14.88 3.57 -0.16
CA ASP A 37 13.89 3.09 -1.14
C ASP A 37 13.37 1.66 -0.82
N LEU A 38 13.75 1.06 0.31
CA LEU A 38 13.37 -0.31 0.66
C LEU A 38 12.46 -0.34 1.90
N LEU A 39 11.25 -0.84 1.70
CA LEU A 39 10.23 -0.98 2.74
C LEU A 39 9.94 -2.45 3.03
N LEU A 40 9.70 -2.75 4.30
CA LEU A 40 9.12 -4.02 4.73
C LEU A 40 7.61 -3.81 4.91
N ILE A 41 6.81 -4.56 4.16
CA ILE A 41 5.36 -4.39 4.12
C ILE A 41 4.68 -5.73 4.41
N GLY A 42 3.68 -5.72 5.29
CA GLY A 42 2.91 -6.90 5.65
C GLY A 42 1.44 -6.77 5.28
N ASP A 43 0.81 -7.83 4.78
CA ASP A 43 -0.62 -7.90 4.47
C ASP A 43 -1.39 -8.87 5.39
N GLN A 44 -0.85 -9.12 6.59
CA GLN A 44 -1.25 -10.15 7.57
C GLN A 44 -0.96 -11.61 7.18
N ASN A 45 -0.85 -11.92 5.89
CA ASN A 45 -0.58 -13.28 5.42
C ASN A 45 0.90 -13.47 5.04
N ARG A 46 1.52 -12.42 4.49
CA ARG A 46 2.89 -12.44 3.98
C ARG A 46 3.60 -11.13 4.33
N THR A 47 4.92 -11.20 4.30
CA THR A 47 5.80 -10.03 4.42
C THR A 47 6.62 -9.91 3.15
N TYR A 48 6.63 -8.72 2.57
CA TYR A 48 7.35 -8.42 1.33
C TYR A 48 8.41 -7.37 1.60
N SER A 49 9.60 -7.57 1.03
CA SER A 49 10.57 -6.48 0.85
C SER A 49 10.24 -5.79 -0.47
N VAL A 50 9.79 -4.54 -0.37
CA VAL A 50 9.29 -3.74 -1.49
C VAL A 50 10.24 -2.60 -1.74
N ARG A 51 10.80 -2.54 -2.95
CA ARG A 51 11.56 -1.38 -3.41
C ARG A 51 10.60 -0.36 -4.02
N LEU A 52 10.76 0.90 -3.65
CA LEU A 52 9.96 2.01 -4.17
C LEU A 52 10.24 2.16 -5.67
N ALA A 53 9.20 2.02 -6.48
CA ALA A 53 9.27 2.32 -7.90
C ALA A 53 9.35 3.84 -8.13
N CYS A 54 9.73 4.27 -9.32
CA CYS A 54 9.62 5.66 -9.79
C CYS A 54 10.46 6.72 -9.09
N ALA A 55 11.28 6.38 -8.10
CA ALA A 55 12.15 7.31 -7.40
C ALA A 55 13.57 6.74 -7.33
N ASP A 56 14.54 7.50 -7.83
CA ASP A 56 15.96 7.25 -7.66
C ASP A 56 16.49 8.21 -6.59
N ILE A 57 16.95 7.67 -5.46
CA ILE A 57 17.42 8.48 -4.32
C ILE A 57 18.65 9.28 -4.73
N ILE A 58 18.67 10.57 -4.36
CA ILE A 58 19.81 11.44 -4.64
C ILE A 58 20.98 11.03 -3.73
N GLN A 59 22.17 10.90 -4.31
CA GLN A 59 23.38 10.57 -3.57
C GLN A 59 23.62 11.56 -2.43
N GLY A 60 23.83 11.05 -1.22
CA GLY A 60 23.99 11.86 0.00
C GLY A 60 22.68 12.23 0.71
N GLN A 61 21.52 11.89 0.14
CA GLN A 61 20.20 12.11 0.75
C GLN A 61 19.61 10.84 1.38
N GLU A 62 20.36 9.75 1.49
CA GLU A 62 19.85 8.45 1.93
C GLU A 62 19.29 8.53 3.35
N GLN A 63 20.03 9.14 4.28
CA GLN A 63 19.57 9.29 5.67
C GLN A 63 18.39 10.24 5.80
N ASN A 64 18.38 11.34 5.03
CA ASN A 64 17.26 12.28 5.02
C ASN A 64 16.00 11.64 4.45
N SER A 65 16.15 10.82 3.41
CA SER A 65 15.06 10.02 2.82
C SER A 65 14.50 9.03 3.82
N ILE A 66 15.35 8.29 4.55
CA ILE A 66 14.92 7.37 5.59
C ILE A 66 14.16 8.10 6.70
N ALA A 67 14.70 9.22 7.19
CA ALA A 67 14.07 10.02 8.24
C ALA A 67 12.72 10.59 7.78
N PHE A 68 12.66 11.10 6.55
CA PHE A 68 11.44 11.58 5.93
C PHE A 68 10.38 10.48 5.80
N LEU A 69 10.74 9.32 5.26
CA LEU A 69 9.82 8.19 5.12
C LEU A 69 9.29 7.72 6.48
N ARG A 70 10.14 7.65 7.51
CA ARG A 70 9.70 7.31 8.88
C ARG A 70 8.73 8.34 9.45
N LYS A 71 8.88 9.62 9.11
CA LYS A 71 7.96 10.68 9.51
C LYS A 71 6.61 10.58 8.77
N GLN A 72 6.62 10.24 7.48
CA GLN A 72 5.41 10.06 6.67
C GLN A 72 4.66 8.75 6.96
N LEU A 73 5.35 7.76 7.52
CA LEU A 73 4.81 6.43 7.80
C LEU A 73 4.79 6.20 9.32
N PRO A 74 3.79 6.76 10.04
CA PRO A 74 3.60 6.43 11.44
C PRO A 74 3.38 4.92 11.61
N ARG A 75 3.57 4.41 12.84
CA ARG A 75 3.57 2.97 13.11
C ARG A 75 2.33 2.28 12.54
N ARG A 76 2.53 1.19 11.77
CA ARG A 76 1.48 0.43 11.07
C ARG A 76 0.62 1.25 10.10
N GLN A 77 1.23 2.26 9.45
CA GLN A 77 0.55 3.01 8.40
C GLN A 77 0.08 2.06 7.30
N LYS A 78 -1.24 2.07 7.05
CA LYS A 78 -1.85 1.32 5.95
C LYS A 78 -1.52 1.97 4.62
N VAL A 79 -1.24 1.15 3.64
CA VAL A 79 -0.81 1.55 2.29
C VAL A 79 -1.54 0.74 1.22
N ASN A 80 -1.68 1.35 0.06
CA ASN A 80 -2.03 0.67 -1.18
C ASN A 80 -0.75 0.38 -1.96
N LEU A 81 -0.57 -0.88 -2.36
CA LEU A 81 0.53 -1.33 -3.20
C LEU A 81 0.07 -1.35 -4.65
N MET A 82 0.88 -0.75 -5.53
CA MET A 82 0.66 -0.79 -6.98
C MET A 82 1.91 -1.42 -7.60
N PRO A 83 1.93 -2.76 -7.78
CA PRO A 83 3.07 -3.50 -8.32
C PRO A 83 3.42 -3.02 -9.73
N MET A 84 4.72 -2.91 -9.99
CA MET A 84 5.26 -2.54 -11.31
C MET A 84 6.20 -3.59 -11.89
N GLY A 85 6.64 -4.56 -11.09
CA GLY A 85 7.49 -5.65 -11.53
C GLY A 85 8.36 -6.18 -10.39
N SER A 86 9.49 -6.76 -10.76
CA SER A 86 10.51 -7.23 -9.82
C SER A 86 11.89 -6.79 -10.32
N LYS A 87 12.78 -6.45 -9.40
CA LYS A 87 14.18 -6.11 -9.69
C LYS A 87 15.07 -6.71 -8.61
N ASP A 88 16.11 -7.43 -9.01
CA ASP A 88 17.06 -8.09 -8.09
C ASP A 88 16.36 -9.00 -7.05
N GLY A 89 15.28 -9.67 -7.46
CA GLY A 89 14.48 -10.54 -6.59
C GLY A 89 13.55 -9.81 -5.61
N LEU A 90 13.51 -8.48 -5.64
CA LEU A 90 12.65 -7.63 -4.80
C LEU A 90 11.42 -7.13 -5.57
N LEU A 91 10.27 -7.06 -4.89
CA LEU A 91 9.05 -6.50 -5.46
C LEU A 91 9.25 -5.00 -5.70
N LEU A 92 9.06 -4.55 -6.94
CA LEU A 92 9.09 -3.13 -7.29
C LEU A 92 7.65 -2.61 -7.35
N ALA A 93 7.31 -1.62 -6.53
CA ALA A 93 5.95 -1.10 -6.47
C ALA A 93 5.90 0.39 -6.13
N ARG A 94 4.85 1.08 -6.60
CA ARG A 94 4.45 2.36 -6.00
C ARG A 94 3.70 2.07 -4.71
N VAL A 95 3.99 2.85 -3.68
CA VAL A 95 3.41 2.66 -2.34
C VAL A 95 2.73 3.96 -1.95
N ARG A 96 1.41 3.92 -1.78
CA ARG A 96 0.61 5.09 -1.43
C ARG A 96 -0.02 4.92 -0.06
N PRO A 97 0.23 5.82 0.91
CA PRO A 97 -0.49 5.82 2.17
C PRO A 97 -2.00 5.84 1.94
N LEU A 98 -2.74 5.01 2.67
CA LEU A 98 -4.20 4.97 2.58
C LEU A 98 -4.77 6.32 3.03
N GLY A 99 -5.61 6.93 2.19
CA GLY A 99 -6.14 8.28 2.41
C GLY A 99 -5.27 9.42 1.85
N SER A 100 -4.08 9.11 1.31
CA SER A 100 -3.25 10.08 0.58
C SER A 100 -3.59 10.08 -0.92
N SER A 101 -3.53 11.25 -1.56
CA SER A 101 -3.60 11.39 -3.02
C SER A 101 -2.27 11.03 -3.70
N GLN A 102 -1.15 11.14 -2.99
CA GLN A 102 0.21 10.98 -3.52
C GLN A 102 0.89 9.74 -2.93
N ASP A 103 1.76 9.11 -3.74
CA ASP A 103 2.58 8.00 -3.31
C ASP A 103 3.92 8.46 -2.74
N LEU A 104 4.60 7.57 -2.01
CA LEU A 104 5.87 7.88 -1.33
C LEU A 104 6.96 8.33 -2.31
N SER A 105 7.00 7.75 -3.51
CA SER A 105 7.95 8.13 -4.55
C SER A 105 7.72 9.56 -5.02
N GLY A 106 6.46 9.98 -5.24
CA GLY A 106 6.12 11.36 -5.53
C GLY A 106 6.50 12.32 -4.40
N LEU A 107 6.22 11.94 -3.15
CA LEU A 107 6.58 12.73 -1.97
C LEU A 107 8.10 12.93 -1.84
N LEU A 108 8.90 11.90 -2.12
CA LEU A 108 10.36 12.01 -2.11
C LEU A 108 10.89 12.96 -3.21
N VAL A 109 10.29 12.91 -4.39
CA VAL A 109 10.67 13.79 -5.51
C VAL A 109 10.29 15.24 -5.23
N GLU A 110 9.10 15.49 -4.68
CA GLU A 110 8.64 16.83 -4.32
C GLU A 110 9.50 17.49 -3.23
N ASN A 111 10.05 16.69 -2.31
CA ASN A 111 10.92 17.17 -1.24
C ASN A 111 12.42 17.18 -1.64
N GLU A 112 12.73 17.03 -2.93
CA GLU A 112 14.10 17.04 -3.47
C GLU A 112 15.02 15.97 -2.84
N LEU A 113 14.44 14.85 -2.38
CA LEU A 113 15.16 13.71 -1.81
C LEU A 113 15.44 12.63 -2.87
N ALA A 114 14.67 12.62 -3.94
CA ALA A 114 14.80 11.69 -5.06
C ALA A 114 14.56 12.37 -6.41
N LYS A 115 14.96 11.70 -7.49
CA LYS A 115 14.63 12.07 -8.87
C LYS A 115 13.68 11.04 -9.46
N LEU A 116 12.83 11.48 -10.39
CA LEU A 116 11.93 10.59 -11.11
C LEU A 116 12.71 9.62 -11.99
N ASN A 117 12.44 8.32 -11.83
CA ASN A 117 13.04 7.28 -12.66
C ASN A 117 12.36 7.24 -14.05
N GLN A 118 13.15 7.08 -15.13
CA GLN A 118 12.67 7.02 -16.51
C GLN A 118 11.64 5.91 -16.78
N SER A 119 11.69 4.80 -16.05
CA SER A 119 10.71 3.71 -16.14
C SER A 119 9.28 4.18 -15.86
N CYS A 120 9.11 5.23 -15.05
CA CYS A 120 7.79 5.75 -14.70
C CYS A 120 7.32 6.91 -15.58
N ILE A 121 8.23 7.58 -16.29
CA ILE A 121 7.88 8.55 -17.34
C ILE A 121 7.15 7.84 -18.49
N LYS A 122 7.53 6.59 -18.80
CA LYS A 122 6.87 5.76 -19.82
C LYS A 122 5.48 5.29 -19.39
N ALA A 123 5.29 4.97 -18.11
CA ALA A 123 4.00 4.51 -17.57
C ALA A 123 2.93 5.61 -17.50
N THR A 124 3.32 6.89 -17.50
CA THR A 124 2.41 8.04 -17.52
C THR A 124 2.00 8.50 -18.93
N LYS A 125 2.60 7.94 -19.99
CA LYS A 125 2.16 8.21 -21.36
C LYS A 125 0.87 7.41 -21.60
N PRO A 126 -0.26 8.05 -21.98
CA PRO A 126 -1.46 7.30 -22.35
C PRO A 126 -1.09 6.30 -23.44
N LEU A 127 -1.64 5.09 -23.36
CA LEU A 127 -1.61 4.13 -24.46
C LEU A 127 -2.27 4.79 -25.67
N GLU A 128 -1.46 5.43 -26.52
CA GLU A 128 -1.84 5.78 -27.88
C GLU A 128 -2.00 4.43 -28.59
N LYS A 129 -3.26 3.98 -28.66
CA LYS A 129 -3.67 2.82 -29.45
C LYS A 129 -3.22 3.08 -30.89
N ALA A 130 -2.27 2.28 -31.35
CA ALA A 130 -2.04 2.06 -32.78
C ALA A 130 -3.18 1.24 -33.38
#